data_AF-A0A537J2Y5-F1
#
_entry.id   AF-A0A537J2Y5-F1
#
_cell.length_a   1.000
_cell.length_b   1.000
_cell.length_c   1.000
_cell.angle_alpha   90.00
_cell.angle_beta   90.00
_cell.angle_gamma   90.00
#
_symmetry.space_group_name_H-M   'P 1'
#
loop_
_entity.id
_entity.type
_entity.pdbx_description
1 polymer ?
#
loop_
_entity_poly.entity_id
_entity_poly.type
_entity_poly.pdbx_seq_one_letter_code
_entity_poly.pdbx_strand_id
1 'polypeptide(L)'
;MPEGRCRGSLGWRDGDSHGGRAAIYRGGSIMNRIAAGGGTPETVARLLGAWRSEVEARAIYEALAAREPDRDRAAILLRMADGEGGHRARIEARLGELGVPTPDPASVRLTLWTRLQLRFAPAEKVLAWREAMENRETDDTYSRPTGDSKTDALFGQLRKDERSHALAVEDLRSAAPPAVPGEDPQGRLRRILGRETWHKTGSSWISGAVYGANDGLAAVFGIVAGVSGATGGSSFVLTAGLAGAIASALSMAVGAYLAERSTSEVAAANIAGERKELEEHPEEEREELSLFYQLKGVGKAQADELADRLGSRPDAMLQALVSEELG
;
A
#
# COMPACT_ATOMS: atom_id res chain seq x y z
N MET A 1 40.26 -49.79 4.44
CA MET A 1 38.90 -49.36 4.10
C MET A 1 38.57 -48.15 4.96
N PRO A 2 38.48 -46.93 4.39
CA PRO A 2 38.14 -45.73 5.14
C PRO A 2 36.69 -45.31 4.86
N GLU A 3 35.91 -44.99 5.89
CA GLU A 3 34.61 -44.34 5.74
C GLU A 3 34.73 -42.85 6.06
N GLY A 4 34.52 -42.03 5.04
CA GLY A 4 34.56 -40.58 5.06
C GLY A 4 33.33 -39.97 5.71
N ARG A 5 33.54 -38.92 6.50
CA ARG A 5 32.50 -38.09 7.10
C ARG A 5 32.37 -36.81 6.27
N CYS A 6 31.37 -36.76 5.39
CA CYS A 6 31.06 -35.57 4.59
C CYS A 6 30.47 -34.45 5.46
N ARG A 7 31.16 -33.30 5.50
CA ARG A 7 30.59 -31.99 5.84
C ARG A 7 29.93 -31.43 4.58
N GLY A 8 28.65 -31.07 4.66
CA GLY A 8 27.95 -30.30 3.63
C GLY A 8 27.49 -28.96 4.19
N SER A 9 28.32 -27.92 4.05
CA SER A 9 27.97 -26.53 4.32
C SER A 9 27.24 -25.95 3.10
N LEU A 10 25.97 -25.57 3.24
CA LEU A 10 25.24 -24.80 2.23
C LEU A 10 25.51 -23.31 2.44
N GLY A 11 26.50 -22.80 1.72
CA GLY A 11 26.78 -21.36 1.61
C GLY A 11 25.89 -20.71 0.57
N TRP A 12 25.23 -19.62 0.95
CA TRP A 12 24.57 -18.70 0.03
C TRP A 12 25.62 -17.95 -0.79
N ARG A 13 25.49 -17.97 -2.12
CA ARG A 13 26.18 -17.04 -3.03
C ARG A 13 25.10 -16.22 -3.74
N ASP A 14 25.19 -14.91 -3.56
CA ASP A 14 24.44 -13.92 -4.32
C ASP A 14 24.97 -13.85 -5.77
N GLY A 15 24.07 -13.81 -6.74
CA GLY A 15 24.39 -13.59 -8.14
C GLY A 15 23.27 -13.99 -9.09
N ASP A 16 22.81 -13.01 -9.87
CA ASP A 16 22.05 -13.08 -11.12
C ASP A 16 20.52 -13.05 -11.13
N SER A 17 20.09 -12.04 -11.90
CA SER A 17 18.77 -11.59 -12.30
C SER A 17 18.09 -12.50 -13.32
N HIS A 18 16.76 -12.59 -13.19
CA HIS A 18 15.79 -13.08 -14.18
C HIS A 18 15.87 -14.56 -14.54
N GLY A 19 15.20 -15.39 -13.73
CA GLY A 19 14.91 -16.79 -14.05
C GLY A 19 14.83 -17.74 -12.85
N GLY A 20 14.32 -17.29 -11.71
CA GLY A 20 14.41 -18.03 -10.43
C GLY A 20 13.08 -18.26 -9.71
N ARG A 21 11.94 -18.30 -10.42
CA ARG A 21 10.71 -18.88 -9.84
C ARG A 21 10.84 -20.41 -9.99
N ALA A 22 10.82 -21.14 -8.87
CA ALA A 22 10.83 -22.62 -8.77
C ALA A 22 12.19 -23.35 -8.61
N ALA A 23 13.09 -22.90 -7.71
CA ALA A 23 14.29 -23.67 -7.36
C ALA A 23 14.34 -24.22 -5.91
N ILE A 24 13.20 -24.37 -5.21
CA ILE A 24 13.15 -25.02 -3.87
C ILE A 24 12.46 -26.40 -3.89
N TYR A 25 11.78 -26.81 -4.97
CA TYR A 25 10.91 -28.00 -4.97
C TYR A 25 11.37 -29.15 -5.89
N ARG A 26 12.66 -29.49 -5.90
CA ARG A 26 13.20 -30.63 -6.68
C ARG A 26 13.35 -31.93 -5.89
N GLY A 27 12.42 -32.20 -4.97
CA GLY A 27 12.32 -33.49 -4.29
C GLY A 27 10.92 -34.09 -4.47
N GLY A 28 10.79 -35.20 -5.21
CA GLY A 28 9.50 -35.86 -5.46
C GLY A 28 8.72 -36.25 -4.19
N SER A 29 9.41 -36.37 -3.04
CA SER A 29 8.79 -36.61 -1.74
C SER A 29 7.99 -35.42 -1.19
N ILE A 30 8.43 -34.17 -1.42
CA ILE A 30 7.71 -32.98 -0.93
C ILE A 30 6.45 -32.72 -1.77
N MET A 31 6.55 -32.86 -3.10
CA MET A 31 5.39 -32.66 -4.00
C MET A 31 4.28 -33.68 -3.72
N ASN A 32 4.63 -34.94 -3.42
CA ASN A 32 3.65 -35.94 -3.02
C ASN A 32 2.99 -35.62 -1.67
N ARG A 33 3.72 -35.01 -0.71
CA ARG A 33 3.14 -34.58 0.57
C ARG A 33 2.21 -33.36 0.41
N ILE A 34 2.60 -32.40 -0.41
CA ILE A 34 1.77 -31.22 -0.73
C ILE A 34 0.45 -31.67 -1.36
N ALA A 35 0.51 -32.58 -2.35
CA ALA A 35 -0.68 -33.14 -2.99
C ALA A 35 -1.53 -33.99 -2.02
N ALA A 36 -0.90 -34.80 -1.16
CA ALA A 36 -1.60 -35.59 -0.14
C ALA A 36 -2.29 -34.72 0.93
N GLY A 37 -1.76 -33.52 1.20
CA GLY A 37 -2.36 -32.50 2.07
C GLY A 37 -3.43 -31.64 1.39
N GLY A 38 -3.74 -31.91 0.11
CA GLY A 38 -4.74 -31.20 -0.68
C GLY A 38 -4.27 -29.87 -1.28
N GLY A 39 -2.98 -29.54 -1.19
CA GLY A 39 -2.43 -28.27 -1.67
C GLY A 39 -1.75 -28.36 -3.04
N THR A 40 -1.50 -27.19 -3.62
CA THR A 40 -0.69 -27.01 -4.84
C THR A 40 0.59 -26.24 -4.54
N PRO A 41 1.61 -26.28 -5.42
CA PRO A 41 2.81 -25.43 -5.28
C PRO A 41 2.47 -23.94 -5.18
N GLU A 42 1.40 -23.50 -5.86
CA GLU A 42 0.87 -22.14 -5.78
C GLU A 42 0.27 -21.85 -4.40
N THR A 43 -0.47 -22.81 -3.81
CA THR A 43 -0.99 -22.71 -2.44
C THR A 43 0.15 -22.49 -1.45
N VAL A 44 1.22 -23.28 -1.56
CA VAL A 44 2.39 -23.16 -0.69
C VAL A 44 3.10 -21.81 -0.90
N ALA A 45 3.25 -21.35 -2.15
CA ALA A 45 3.84 -20.05 -2.42
C ALA A 45 3.04 -18.89 -1.81
N ARG A 46 1.70 -18.97 -1.85
CA ARG A 46 0.82 -17.98 -1.23
C ARG A 46 0.89 -18.02 0.30
N LEU A 47 0.90 -19.21 0.90
CA LEU A 47 1.08 -19.37 2.35
C LEU A 47 2.44 -18.83 2.83
N LEU A 48 3.51 -19.07 2.07
CA LEU A 48 4.84 -18.51 2.40
C LEU A 48 4.90 -16.99 2.23
N GLY A 49 4.18 -16.44 1.24
CA GLY A 49 4.01 -15.00 1.07
C GLY A 49 3.28 -14.36 2.25
N ALA A 50 2.14 -14.95 2.64
CA ALA A 50 1.37 -14.54 3.81
C ALA A 50 2.21 -14.63 5.09
N TRP A 51 2.88 -15.78 5.32
CA TRP A 51 3.78 -15.97 6.47
C TRP A 51 4.84 -14.88 6.57
N ARG A 52 5.45 -14.50 5.43
CA ARG A 52 6.46 -13.43 5.40
C ARG A 52 5.85 -12.08 5.77
N SER A 53 4.66 -11.76 5.27
CA SER A 53 3.96 -10.53 5.62
C SER A 53 3.71 -10.43 7.12
N GLU A 54 3.20 -11.50 7.75
CA GLU A 54 2.96 -11.54 9.21
C GLU A 54 4.24 -11.27 10.02
N VAL A 55 5.38 -11.81 9.57
CA VAL A 55 6.67 -11.60 10.22
C VAL A 55 7.15 -10.15 10.07
N GLU A 56 7.01 -9.57 8.87
CA GLU A 56 7.37 -8.17 8.62
C GLU A 56 6.48 -7.20 9.42
N ALA A 57 5.18 -7.46 9.44
CA ALA A 57 4.16 -6.69 10.14
C ALA A 57 4.42 -6.61 11.64
N ARG A 58 4.60 -7.78 12.27
CA ARG A 58 4.95 -7.87 13.69
C ARG A 58 6.19 -7.05 14.02
N ALA A 59 7.25 -7.18 13.21
CA ALA A 59 8.49 -6.44 13.43
C ALA A 59 8.30 -4.92 13.29
N ILE A 60 7.42 -4.47 12.39
CA ILE A 60 7.07 -3.06 12.23
C ILE A 60 6.33 -2.54 13.46
N TYR A 61 5.32 -3.26 13.95
CA TYR A 61 4.55 -2.86 15.14
C TYR A 61 5.40 -2.86 16.41
N GLU A 62 6.25 -3.87 16.62
CA GLU A 62 7.20 -3.91 17.75
C GLU A 62 8.18 -2.72 17.69
N ALA A 63 8.70 -2.40 16.50
CA ALA A 63 9.59 -1.25 16.31
C ALA A 63 8.89 0.11 16.45
N LEU A 64 7.59 0.19 16.19
CA LEU A 64 6.77 1.38 16.45
C LEU A 64 6.51 1.52 17.96
N ALA A 65 6.09 0.44 18.62
CA ALA A 65 5.85 0.43 20.06
C ALA A 65 7.10 0.84 20.85
N ALA A 66 8.29 0.36 20.46
CA ALA A 66 9.54 0.66 21.14
C ALA A 66 9.95 2.15 21.13
N ARG A 67 9.42 2.95 20.19
CA ARG A 67 9.71 4.39 20.09
C ARG A 67 8.54 5.27 20.52
N GLU A 68 7.38 4.69 20.79
CA GLU A 68 6.16 5.41 21.10
C GLU A 68 6.23 5.96 22.55
N PRO A 69 6.16 7.28 22.75
CA PRO A 69 6.20 7.87 24.10
C PRO A 69 4.94 7.61 24.92
N ASP A 70 3.78 7.48 24.27
CA ASP A 70 2.51 7.21 24.93
C ASP A 70 2.36 5.71 25.24
N ARG A 71 2.21 5.39 26.52
CA ARG A 71 2.14 3.99 26.99
C ARG A 71 0.88 3.27 26.50
N ASP A 72 -0.23 3.98 26.36
CA ASP A 72 -1.50 3.38 25.92
C ASP A 72 -1.41 3.08 24.43
N ARG A 73 -0.84 4.01 23.64
CA ARG A 73 -0.59 3.78 22.21
C ARG A 73 0.42 2.65 21.96
N ALA A 74 1.50 2.61 22.75
CA ALA A 74 2.49 1.53 22.70
C ALA A 74 1.86 0.16 23.02
N ALA A 75 0.97 0.10 24.00
CA ALA A 75 0.26 -1.13 24.36
C ALA A 75 -0.66 -1.63 23.24
N ILE A 76 -1.33 -0.72 22.52
CA ILE A 76 -2.16 -1.10 21.36
C ILE A 76 -1.29 -1.62 20.21
N LEU A 77 -0.15 -0.98 19.92
CA LEU A 77 0.82 -1.45 18.92
C LEU A 77 1.35 -2.87 19.25
N LEU A 78 1.65 -3.15 20.51
CA LEU A 78 2.07 -4.49 20.94
C LEU A 78 0.94 -5.51 20.81
N ARG A 79 -0.32 -5.14 21.12
CA ARG A 79 -1.47 -6.01 20.93
C ARG A 79 -1.66 -6.38 19.45
N MET A 80 -1.45 -5.43 18.53
CA MET A 80 -1.47 -5.72 17.09
C MET A 80 -0.33 -6.66 16.70
N ALA A 81 0.90 -6.43 17.20
CA ALA A 81 2.03 -7.33 16.96
C ALA A 81 1.77 -8.77 17.43
N ASP A 82 1.05 -8.94 18.54
CA ASP A 82 0.62 -10.25 19.04
C ASP A 82 -0.44 -10.90 18.13
N GLY A 83 -1.35 -10.09 17.55
CA GLY A 83 -2.32 -10.51 16.54
C GLY A 83 -1.65 -11.16 15.33
N GLU A 84 -0.67 -10.47 14.73
CA GLU A 84 0.14 -11.00 13.61
C GLU A 84 0.90 -12.28 14.00
N GLY A 85 1.33 -12.37 15.26
CA GLY A 85 1.91 -13.61 15.81
C GLY A 85 0.93 -14.79 15.78
N GLY A 86 -0.33 -14.55 16.10
CA GLY A 86 -1.40 -15.54 16.01
C GLY A 86 -1.75 -15.92 14.57
N HIS A 87 -1.69 -14.96 13.64
CA HIS A 87 -1.88 -15.20 12.21
C HIS A 87 -0.77 -16.10 11.67
N ARG A 88 0.49 -15.75 11.95
CA ARG A 88 1.67 -16.55 11.60
C ARG A 88 1.56 -17.99 12.09
N ALA A 89 1.17 -18.20 13.34
CA ALA A 89 1.06 -19.55 13.92
C ALA A 89 0.03 -20.43 13.18
N ARG A 90 -1.09 -19.84 12.75
CA ARG A 90 -2.11 -20.55 11.95
C ARG A 90 -1.60 -20.89 10.54
N ILE A 91 -0.84 -19.99 9.92
CA ILE A 91 -0.19 -20.24 8.62
C ILE A 91 0.87 -21.35 8.75
N GLU A 92 1.68 -21.32 9.80
CA GLU A 92 2.69 -22.34 10.10
C GLU A 92 2.05 -23.73 10.30
N ALA A 93 0.92 -23.79 10.99
CA ALA A 93 0.15 -25.03 11.14
C ALA A 93 -0.30 -25.58 9.78
N ARG A 94 -0.82 -24.71 8.88
CA ARG A 94 -1.24 -25.15 7.53
C ARG A 94 -0.07 -25.59 6.66
N LEU A 95 1.07 -24.89 6.72
CA LEU A 95 2.30 -25.32 6.05
C LEU A 95 2.76 -26.70 6.54
N GLY A 96 2.67 -26.96 7.86
CA GLY A 96 2.94 -28.25 8.46
C GLY A 96 2.02 -29.37 7.95
N GLU A 97 0.72 -29.10 7.81
CA GLU A 97 -0.25 -30.04 7.22
C GLU A 97 0.08 -30.41 5.76
N LEU A 98 0.65 -29.47 5.00
CA LEU A 98 1.13 -29.68 3.63
C LEU A 98 2.52 -30.35 3.57
N GLY A 99 3.12 -30.65 4.72
CA GLY A 99 4.46 -31.26 4.83
C GLY A 99 5.60 -30.32 4.43
N VAL A 100 5.36 -29.01 4.52
CA VAL A 100 6.33 -27.95 4.25
C VAL A 100 6.97 -27.51 5.57
N PRO A 101 8.31 -27.52 5.71
CA PRO A 101 8.97 -27.07 6.91
C PRO A 101 8.74 -25.56 7.13
N THR A 102 8.48 -25.17 8.37
CA THR A 102 8.32 -23.76 8.75
C THR A 102 9.64 -23.01 8.59
N PRO A 103 9.68 -21.89 7.85
CA PRO A 103 10.89 -21.08 7.73
C PRO A 103 11.24 -20.40 9.07
N ASP A 104 12.50 -20.03 9.26
CA ASP A 104 12.95 -19.28 10.44
C ASP A 104 12.50 -17.81 10.33
N PRO A 105 11.72 -17.26 11.29
CA PRO A 105 11.34 -15.84 11.29
C PRO A 105 12.54 -14.88 11.20
N ALA A 106 13.70 -15.26 11.74
CA ALA A 106 14.92 -14.44 11.66
C ALA A 106 15.49 -14.32 10.23
N SER A 107 15.04 -15.16 9.30
CA SER A 107 15.40 -15.07 7.88
C SER A 107 14.75 -13.88 7.17
N VAL A 108 13.63 -13.37 7.71
CA VAL A 108 12.92 -12.22 7.15
C VAL A 108 13.56 -10.94 7.68
N ARG A 109 14.21 -10.20 6.78
CA ARG A 109 14.84 -8.92 7.11
C ARG A 109 14.02 -7.79 6.52
N LEU A 110 13.63 -6.85 7.39
CA LEU A 110 13.13 -5.55 6.95
C LEU A 110 14.16 -4.90 6.03
N THR A 111 13.69 -4.32 4.93
CA THR A 111 14.56 -3.62 3.99
C THR A 111 15.26 -2.45 4.67
N LEU A 112 16.42 -2.03 4.14
CA LEU A 112 17.12 -0.84 4.66
C LEU A 112 16.23 0.40 4.65
N TRP A 113 15.37 0.51 3.64
CA TRP A 113 14.39 1.57 3.52
C TRP A 113 13.33 1.52 4.62
N THR A 114 12.73 0.35 4.88
CA THR A 114 11.76 0.17 5.96
C THR A 114 12.39 0.51 7.32
N ARG A 115 13.63 0.07 7.56
CA ARG A 115 14.37 0.42 8.80
C ARG A 115 14.59 1.92 8.95
N LEU A 116 14.87 2.62 7.85
CA LEU A 116 15.02 4.06 7.83
C LEU A 116 13.69 4.77 8.14
N GLN A 117 12.59 4.32 7.53
CA GLN A 117 11.25 4.83 7.82
C GLN A 117 10.87 4.60 9.29
N LEU A 118 11.15 3.41 9.84
CA LEU A 118 10.94 3.13 11.25
C LEU A 118 11.83 3.99 12.16
N ARG A 119 12.94 4.55 11.68
CA ARG A 119 13.76 5.43 12.51
C ARG A 119 13.28 6.88 12.52
N PHE A 120 12.78 7.37 11.38
CA PHE A 120 12.60 8.82 11.17
C PHE A 120 11.18 9.24 10.77
N ALA A 121 10.33 8.33 10.27
CA ALA A 121 8.98 8.67 9.86
C ALA A 121 8.03 8.73 11.08
N PRO A 122 7.04 9.65 11.07
CA PRO A 122 5.94 9.65 12.05
C PRO A 122 5.24 8.29 12.09
N ALA A 123 4.85 7.83 13.29
CA ALA A 123 4.26 6.52 13.50
C ALA A 123 2.97 6.33 12.67
N GLU A 124 2.16 7.39 12.57
CA GLU A 124 0.92 7.43 11.80
C GLU A 124 1.19 7.14 10.33
N LYS A 125 2.33 7.62 9.80
CA LYS A 125 2.69 7.41 8.40
C LYS A 125 3.12 6.00 8.08
N VAL A 126 3.83 5.37 9.02
CA VAL A 126 4.21 3.97 8.90
C VAL A 126 2.97 3.08 9.02
N LEU A 127 2.06 3.39 9.93
CA LEU A 127 0.81 2.64 10.13
C LEU A 127 -0.11 2.70 8.91
N ALA A 128 -0.30 3.89 8.33
CA ALA A 128 -1.13 4.02 7.12
C ALA A 128 -0.50 3.32 5.90
N TRP A 129 0.84 3.36 5.77
CA TRP A 129 1.53 2.59 4.74
C TRP A 129 1.34 1.08 4.94
N ARG A 130 1.38 0.59 6.19
CA ARG A 130 1.15 -0.81 6.55
C ARG A 130 -0.28 -1.26 6.25
N GLU A 131 -1.27 -0.47 6.64
CA GLU A 131 -2.70 -0.70 6.37
C GLU A 131 -2.98 -0.75 4.85
N ALA A 132 -2.32 0.11 4.06
CA ALA A 132 -2.41 0.07 2.61
C ALA A 132 -1.79 -1.20 1.98
N MET A 133 -0.78 -1.80 2.64
CA MET A 133 -0.20 -3.08 2.22
C MET A 133 -1.13 -4.25 2.58
N GLU A 134 -1.70 -4.25 3.80
CA GLU A 134 -2.74 -5.20 4.24
C GLU A 134 -3.92 -5.23 3.28
N ASN A 135 -4.47 -4.07 2.91
CA ASN A 135 -5.60 -3.99 1.99
C ASN A 135 -5.29 -4.62 0.62
N ARG A 136 -4.09 -4.40 0.08
CA ARG A 136 -3.64 -5.04 -1.17
C ARG A 136 -3.47 -6.55 -1.03
N GLU A 137 -3.02 -7.02 0.13
CA GLU A 137 -2.89 -8.46 0.41
C GLU A 137 -4.26 -9.14 0.52
N THR A 138 -5.26 -8.48 1.11
CA THR A 138 -6.64 -8.99 1.12
C THR A 138 -7.25 -9.09 -0.27
N ASP A 139 -7.00 -8.12 -1.16
CA ASP A 139 -7.58 -8.11 -2.50
C ASP A 139 -6.89 -9.10 -3.46
N ASP A 140 -5.58 -9.24 -3.39
CA ASP A 140 -4.82 -10.06 -4.35
C ASP A 140 -4.47 -11.46 -3.80
N THR A 141 -4.08 -11.56 -2.52
CA THR A 141 -3.53 -12.78 -1.91
C THR A 141 -4.55 -13.61 -1.14
N TYR A 142 -5.59 -13.00 -0.54
CA TYR A 142 -6.60 -13.74 0.24
C TYR A 142 -7.93 -13.95 -0.49
N SER A 143 -8.23 -13.16 -1.53
CA SER A 143 -9.54 -13.22 -2.21
C SER A 143 -9.61 -14.23 -3.37
N ARG A 144 -8.47 -14.68 -3.91
CA ARG A 144 -8.45 -15.69 -5.00
C ARG A 144 -8.54 -17.11 -4.44
N PRO A 145 -9.41 -17.99 -4.96
CA PRO A 145 -9.40 -19.40 -4.56
C PRO A 145 -8.03 -20.04 -4.81
N THR A 146 -7.51 -20.78 -3.83
CA THR A 146 -6.27 -21.57 -3.96
C THR A 146 -6.51 -22.93 -4.59
N GLY A 147 -7.78 -23.35 -4.67
CA GLY A 147 -8.17 -24.71 -5.03
C GLY A 147 -8.12 -25.69 -3.84
N ASP A 148 -7.74 -25.20 -2.66
CA ASP A 148 -7.67 -25.94 -1.41
C ASP A 148 -8.60 -25.30 -0.37
N SER A 149 -9.71 -25.98 -0.08
CA SER A 149 -10.77 -25.46 0.79
C SER A 149 -10.30 -25.13 2.20
N LYS A 150 -9.27 -25.82 2.72
CA LYS A 150 -8.71 -25.54 4.05
C LYS A 150 -7.91 -24.26 4.05
N THR A 151 -7.11 -24.02 3.02
CA THR A 151 -6.33 -22.78 2.88
C THR A 151 -7.25 -21.60 2.56
N ASP A 152 -8.27 -21.79 1.74
CA ASP A 152 -9.27 -20.75 1.45
C ASP A 152 -10.08 -20.37 2.71
N ALA A 153 -10.42 -21.35 3.55
CA ALA A 153 -11.05 -21.08 4.85
C ALA A 153 -10.13 -20.32 5.80
N LEU A 154 -8.83 -20.68 5.83
CA LEU A 154 -7.82 -19.96 6.62
C LEU A 154 -7.68 -18.51 6.17
N PHE A 155 -7.48 -18.25 4.88
CA PHE A 155 -7.40 -16.88 4.35
C PHE A 155 -8.69 -16.09 4.56
N GLY A 156 -9.85 -16.75 4.48
CA GLY A 156 -11.13 -16.15 4.84
C GLY A 156 -11.23 -15.74 6.32
N GLN A 157 -10.60 -16.47 7.23
CA GLN A 157 -10.52 -16.12 8.65
C GLN A 157 -9.51 -14.99 8.90
N LEU A 158 -8.30 -15.07 8.35
CA LEU A 158 -7.28 -14.01 8.47
C LEU A 158 -7.86 -12.67 8.00
N ARG A 159 -8.53 -12.63 6.84
CA ARG A 159 -9.20 -11.41 6.35
C ARG A 159 -10.24 -10.83 7.32
N LYS A 160 -10.95 -11.67 8.06
CA LYS A 160 -11.91 -11.19 9.07
C LYS A 160 -11.18 -10.61 10.29
N ASP A 161 -10.07 -11.23 10.66
CA ASP A 161 -9.25 -10.80 11.79
C ASP A 161 -8.53 -9.47 11.47
N GLU A 162 -8.07 -9.25 10.24
CA GLU A 162 -7.49 -7.96 9.80
C GLU A 162 -8.45 -6.78 9.94
N ARG A 163 -9.76 -6.99 9.75
CA ARG A 163 -10.76 -5.94 9.99
C ARG A 163 -10.82 -5.52 11.46
N SER A 164 -10.47 -6.42 12.38
CA SER A 164 -10.38 -6.10 13.81
C SER A 164 -9.11 -5.33 14.14
N HIS A 165 -8.01 -5.56 13.40
CA HIS A 165 -6.80 -4.73 13.47
C HIS A 165 -7.07 -3.29 13.02
N ALA A 166 -7.79 -3.10 11.91
CA ALA A 166 -8.20 -1.77 11.45
C ALA A 166 -9.00 -1.00 12.51
N LEU A 167 -9.88 -1.68 13.26
CA LEU A 167 -10.61 -1.07 14.37
C LEU A 167 -9.69 -0.70 15.56
N ALA A 168 -8.66 -1.49 15.85
CA ALA A 168 -7.68 -1.16 16.90
C ALA A 168 -6.78 0.02 16.49
N VAL A 169 -6.44 0.13 15.21
CA VAL A 169 -5.76 1.31 14.64
C VAL A 169 -6.68 2.53 14.71
N GLU A 170 -7.97 2.35 14.45
CA GLU A 170 -8.96 3.41 14.59
C GLU A 170 -9.11 3.83 16.06
N ASP A 171 -9.12 2.91 17.02
CA ASP A 171 -9.13 3.23 18.46
C ASP A 171 -7.88 4.01 18.89
N LEU A 172 -6.69 3.63 18.36
CA LEU A 172 -5.43 4.39 18.48
C LEU A 172 -5.58 5.85 17.98
N ARG A 173 -6.38 6.06 16.94
CA ARG A 173 -6.68 7.38 16.34
C ARG A 173 -7.81 8.11 17.09
N SER A 174 -8.72 7.36 17.74
CA SER A 174 -10.02 7.79 18.27
C SER A 174 -10.03 8.23 19.73
N ALA A 175 -8.90 8.26 20.44
CA ALA A 175 -8.85 8.89 21.76
C ALA A 175 -9.39 10.33 21.64
N ALA A 176 -10.66 10.49 22.02
CA ALA A 176 -11.44 11.67 21.73
C ALA A 176 -10.94 12.79 22.66
N PRO A 177 -10.42 13.91 22.13
CA PRO A 177 -10.15 15.05 22.98
C PRO A 177 -11.48 15.55 23.52
N PRO A 178 -11.52 16.00 24.79
CA PRO A 178 -12.71 16.61 25.34
C PRO A 178 -13.14 17.79 24.46
N ALA A 179 -14.46 17.94 24.26
CA ALA A 179 -15.01 19.05 23.52
C ALA A 179 -14.50 20.38 24.11
N VAL A 180 -13.89 21.24 23.28
CA VAL A 180 -13.48 22.58 23.71
C VAL A 180 -14.73 23.46 23.76
N PRO A 181 -15.14 23.97 24.94
CA PRO A 181 -16.30 24.83 25.03
C PRO A 181 -16.07 26.13 24.23
N GLY A 182 -16.99 26.46 23.33
CA GLY A 182 -16.95 27.71 22.54
C GLY A 182 -16.24 27.63 21.18
N GLU A 183 -15.84 26.45 20.71
CA GLU A 183 -15.21 26.29 19.40
C GLU A 183 -16.21 26.44 18.23
N ASP A 184 -15.83 27.23 17.23
CA ASP A 184 -16.61 27.45 16.01
C ASP A 184 -16.58 26.22 15.07
N PRO A 185 -17.57 26.09 14.15
CA PRO A 185 -17.62 24.95 13.24
C PRO A 185 -16.37 24.79 12.36
N GLN A 186 -15.73 25.90 11.99
CA GLN A 186 -14.53 25.91 11.16
C GLN A 186 -13.29 25.43 11.91
N GLY A 187 -13.10 25.83 13.16
CA GLY A 187 -12.03 25.34 14.05
C GLY A 187 -12.22 23.87 14.38
N ARG A 188 -13.47 23.46 14.63
CA ARG A 188 -13.82 22.06 14.83
C ARG A 188 -13.52 21.21 13.60
N LEU A 189 -13.92 21.68 12.41
CA LEU A 189 -13.65 21.00 11.15
C LEU A 189 -12.14 20.95 10.85
N ARG A 190 -11.38 22.04 11.06
CA ARG A 190 -9.92 22.04 10.91
C ARG A 190 -9.22 21.08 11.86
N ARG A 191 -9.72 20.90 13.08
CA ARG A 191 -9.18 19.93 14.04
C ARG A 191 -9.50 18.49 13.64
N ILE A 192 -10.69 18.25 13.09
CA ILE A 192 -11.08 16.93 12.55
C ILE A 192 -10.24 16.61 11.30
N LEU A 193 -10.27 17.48 10.28
CA LEU A 193 -9.51 17.33 9.03
C LEU A 193 -7.99 17.38 9.23
N GLY A 194 -7.49 18.08 10.25
CA GLY A 194 -6.08 18.09 10.63
C GLY A 194 -5.57 16.74 11.17
N ARG A 195 -6.48 15.81 11.50
CA ARG A 195 -6.17 14.41 11.83
C ARG A 195 -6.29 13.50 10.61
N GLU A 196 -7.08 13.88 9.61
CA GLU A 196 -7.22 13.23 8.30
C GLU A 196 -6.15 13.68 7.30
N THR A 197 -4.90 13.85 7.73
CA THR A 197 -3.78 14.35 6.91
C THR A 197 -3.39 13.42 5.73
N TRP A 198 -4.23 12.42 5.43
CA TRP A 198 -4.08 11.40 4.41
C TRP A 198 -4.75 11.75 3.08
N HIS A 199 -5.61 12.78 3.03
CA HIS A 199 -6.24 13.22 1.77
C HIS A 199 -5.51 14.37 1.05
N LYS A 200 -4.37 14.85 1.55
CA LYS A 200 -3.59 15.82 0.80
C LYS A 200 -2.72 15.11 -0.24
N THR A 201 -3.07 15.35 -1.50
CA THR A 201 -2.47 15.09 -2.82
C THR A 201 -0.97 15.43 -2.96
N GLY A 202 -0.17 15.24 -1.91
CA GLY A 202 1.29 15.44 -1.91
C GLY A 202 2.08 14.15 -2.07
N SER A 203 1.42 12.99 -2.13
CA SER A 203 2.08 11.68 -2.31
C SER A 203 2.41 11.37 -3.77
N SER A 204 1.61 11.85 -4.74
CA SER A 204 1.73 11.49 -6.15
C SER A 204 3.09 11.84 -6.75
N TRP A 205 3.61 13.05 -6.49
CA TRP A 205 4.89 13.50 -7.06
C TRP A 205 6.09 12.77 -6.44
N ILE A 206 6.05 12.47 -5.13
CA ILE A 206 7.08 11.70 -4.43
C ILE A 206 7.06 10.23 -4.85
N SER A 207 5.87 9.62 -4.95
CA SER A 207 5.76 8.25 -5.44
C SER A 207 6.21 8.15 -6.89
N GLY A 208 5.78 9.09 -7.75
CA GLY A 208 6.18 9.16 -9.16
C GLY A 208 7.69 9.33 -9.33
N ALA A 209 8.33 10.17 -8.50
CA ALA A 209 9.78 10.32 -8.50
C ALA A 209 10.53 9.06 -8.05
N VAL A 210 10.02 8.35 -7.03
CA VAL A 210 10.63 7.12 -6.52
C VAL A 210 10.47 5.95 -7.50
N TYR A 211 9.28 5.78 -8.08
CA TYR A 211 9.04 4.76 -9.13
C TYR A 211 9.85 5.06 -10.39
N GLY A 212 9.88 6.33 -10.83
CA GLY A 212 10.69 6.75 -11.98
C GLY A 212 12.20 6.55 -11.77
N ALA A 213 12.71 6.81 -10.57
CA ALA A 213 14.10 6.54 -10.23
C ALA A 213 14.42 5.03 -10.21
N ASN A 214 13.51 4.22 -9.68
CA ASN A 214 13.68 2.76 -9.64
C ASN A 214 13.69 2.14 -11.04
N ASP A 215 12.75 2.55 -11.90
CA ASP A 215 12.66 2.08 -13.28
C ASP A 215 13.84 2.57 -14.13
N GLY A 216 14.26 3.82 -13.93
CA GLY A 216 15.44 4.39 -14.58
C GLY A 216 16.73 3.67 -14.21
N LEU A 217 16.94 3.37 -12.92
CA LEU A 217 18.11 2.60 -12.46
C LEU A 217 18.10 1.19 -13.02
N ALA A 218 16.97 0.48 -12.94
CA ALA A 218 16.84 -0.88 -13.47
C ALA A 218 17.12 -0.96 -14.97
N ALA A 219 16.59 -0.01 -15.76
CA ALA A 219 16.82 0.05 -17.21
C ALA A 219 18.30 0.30 -17.53
N VAL A 220 18.96 1.20 -16.82
CA VAL A 220 20.37 1.55 -17.04
C VAL A 220 21.28 0.39 -16.63
N PHE A 221 21.01 -0.26 -15.50
CA PHE A 221 21.72 -1.47 -15.10
C PHE A 221 21.54 -2.60 -16.13
N GLY A 222 20.33 -2.80 -16.65
CA GLY A 222 20.05 -3.81 -17.68
C GLY A 222 20.81 -3.55 -18.98
N ILE A 223 20.83 -2.30 -19.46
CA ILE A 223 21.56 -1.91 -20.68
C ILE A 223 23.07 -2.06 -20.47
N VAL A 224 23.61 -1.55 -19.36
CA VAL A 224 25.05 -1.64 -19.06
C VAL A 224 25.48 -3.11 -18.90
N ALA A 225 24.70 -3.93 -18.19
CA ALA A 225 24.99 -5.35 -18.02
C ALA A 225 24.91 -6.11 -19.35
N GLY A 226 23.87 -5.88 -20.16
CA GLY A 226 23.69 -6.53 -21.46
C GLY A 226 24.78 -6.17 -22.46
N VAL A 227 25.11 -4.88 -22.59
CA VAL A 227 26.15 -4.40 -23.51
C VAL A 227 27.55 -4.79 -23.02
N SER A 228 27.80 -4.74 -21.71
CA SER A 228 29.08 -5.18 -21.14
C SER A 228 29.29 -6.69 -21.31
N GLY A 229 28.23 -7.49 -21.15
CA GLY A 229 28.27 -8.93 -21.40
C GLY A 229 28.54 -9.29 -22.87
N ALA A 230 28.03 -8.47 -23.81
CA ALA A 230 28.24 -8.67 -25.25
C ALA A 230 29.59 -8.17 -25.77
N THR A 231 30.19 -7.15 -25.14
CA THR A 231 31.40 -6.46 -25.65
C THR A 231 32.66 -6.68 -24.81
N GLY A 232 32.57 -7.41 -23.70
CA GLY A 232 33.72 -7.70 -22.83
C GLY A 232 34.11 -6.57 -21.87
N GLY A 233 33.24 -5.56 -21.72
CA GLY A 233 33.41 -4.46 -20.75
C GLY A 233 34.42 -3.39 -21.20
N SER A 234 33.90 -2.25 -21.68
CA SER A 234 34.71 -1.06 -22.00
C SER A 234 34.18 0.17 -21.25
N SER A 235 35.06 1.11 -20.92
CA SER A 235 34.69 2.40 -20.33
C SER A 235 33.68 3.16 -21.19
N PHE A 236 33.69 2.96 -22.52
CA PHE A 236 32.75 3.56 -23.47
C PHE A 236 31.29 3.11 -23.25
N VAL A 237 31.08 1.87 -22.81
CA VAL A 237 29.75 1.33 -22.51
C VAL A 237 29.15 2.01 -21.28
N LEU A 238 29.98 2.29 -20.27
CA LEU A 238 29.55 2.97 -19.06
C LEU A 238 29.18 4.43 -19.31
N THR A 239 29.97 5.16 -20.09
CA THR A 239 29.65 6.55 -20.46
C THR A 239 28.43 6.64 -21.36
N ALA A 240 28.26 5.73 -22.31
CA ALA A 240 27.06 5.67 -23.14
C ALA A 240 25.80 5.32 -22.32
N GLY A 241 25.90 4.34 -21.41
CA GLY A 241 24.81 3.97 -20.49
C GLY A 241 24.42 5.10 -19.54
N LEU A 242 25.40 5.82 -19.00
CA LEU A 242 25.15 6.99 -18.13
C LEU A 242 24.52 8.15 -18.91
N ALA A 243 24.99 8.43 -20.13
CA ALA A 243 24.38 9.45 -20.98
C ALA A 243 22.92 9.10 -21.34
N GLY A 244 22.64 7.84 -21.66
CA GLY A 244 21.29 7.34 -21.88
C GLY A 244 20.40 7.43 -20.64
N ALA A 245 20.94 7.13 -19.45
CA ALA A 245 20.25 7.28 -18.17
C ALA A 245 19.76 8.71 -17.95
N ILE A 246 20.66 9.68 -18.13
CA ILE A 246 20.38 11.09 -17.94
C ILE A 246 19.35 11.57 -18.96
N ALA A 247 19.49 11.18 -20.22
CA ALA A 247 18.53 11.52 -21.28
C ALA A 247 17.12 10.98 -20.99
N SER A 248 17.01 9.71 -20.56
CA SER A 248 15.73 9.10 -20.18
C SER A 248 15.10 9.75 -18.96
N ALA A 249 15.89 10.03 -17.92
CA ALA A 249 15.41 10.70 -16.71
C ALA A 249 14.87 12.12 -17.02
N LEU A 250 15.60 12.88 -17.85
CA LEU A 250 15.15 14.20 -18.29
C LEU A 250 13.88 14.13 -19.14
N SER A 251 13.77 13.15 -20.04
CA SER A 251 12.57 12.95 -20.85
C SER A 251 11.34 12.62 -20.00
N MET A 252 11.48 11.73 -19.02
CA MET A 252 10.40 11.38 -18.08
C MET A 252 10.01 12.56 -17.18
N ALA A 253 10.99 13.33 -16.68
CA ALA A 253 10.72 14.50 -15.85
C ALA A 253 9.93 15.58 -16.61
N VAL A 254 10.32 15.86 -17.87
CA VAL A 254 9.60 16.80 -18.73
C VAL A 254 8.21 16.27 -19.05
N GLY A 255 8.06 14.97 -19.36
CA GLY A 255 6.77 14.35 -19.60
C GLY A 255 5.81 14.46 -18.41
N ALA A 256 6.30 14.18 -17.20
CA ALA A 256 5.51 14.31 -15.98
C ALA A 256 5.11 15.76 -15.69
N TYR A 257 6.03 16.72 -15.88
CA TYR A 257 5.73 18.14 -15.71
C TYR A 257 4.65 18.63 -16.70
N LEU A 258 4.76 18.23 -17.97
CA LEU A 258 3.78 18.59 -18.98
C LEU A 258 2.41 17.94 -18.73
N ALA A 259 2.39 16.69 -18.26
CA ALA A 259 1.15 16.00 -17.90
C ALA A 259 0.45 16.67 -16.72
N GLU A 260 1.19 17.01 -15.65
CA GLU A 260 0.65 17.76 -14.51
C GLU A 260 0.14 19.14 -14.94
N ARG A 261 0.89 19.83 -15.79
CA ARG A 261 0.43 21.13 -16.32
C ARG A 261 -0.84 20.99 -17.13
N SER A 262 -0.92 20.02 -18.02
CA SER A 262 -2.11 19.79 -18.85
C SER A 262 -3.35 19.46 -18.00
N THR A 263 -3.21 18.60 -16.99
CA THR A 263 -4.33 18.29 -16.07
C THR A 263 -4.74 19.52 -15.25
N SER A 264 -3.77 20.33 -14.80
CA SER A 264 -4.07 21.59 -14.08
C SER A 264 -4.81 22.60 -14.96
N GLU A 265 -4.48 22.69 -16.25
CA GLU A 265 -5.14 23.59 -17.20
C GLU A 265 -6.56 23.12 -17.51
N VAL A 266 -6.79 21.80 -17.68
CA VAL A 266 -8.12 21.22 -17.84
C VAL A 266 -8.98 21.45 -16.60
N ALA A 267 -8.43 21.22 -15.40
CA ALA A 267 -9.16 21.47 -14.15
C ALA A 267 -9.56 22.95 -14.01
N ALA A 268 -8.65 23.87 -14.32
CA ALA A 268 -8.95 25.31 -14.31
C ALA A 268 -10.01 25.70 -15.35
N ALA A 269 -9.97 25.09 -16.54
CA ALA A 269 -10.98 25.31 -17.57
C ALA A 269 -12.36 24.80 -17.14
N ASN A 270 -12.44 23.61 -16.54
CA ASN A 270 -13.70 23.05 -16.03
C ASN A 270 -14.30 23.92 -14.92
N ILE A 271 -13.49 24.35 -13.94
CA ILE A 271 -13.95 25.26 -12.87
C ILE A 271 -14.45 26.60 -13.45
N ALA A 272 -13.82 27.09 -14.52
CA ALA A 272 -14.26 28.32 -15.18
C ALA A 272 -15.56 28.12 -15.98
N GLY A 273 -15.76 26.94 -16.58
CA GLY A 273 -17.01 26.53 -17.23
C GLY A 273 -18.16 26.45 -16.24
N GLU A 274 -17.94 25.73 -15.14
CA GLU A 274 -18.90 25.58 -14.04
C GLU A 274 -19.35 26.93 -13.47
N ARG A 275 -18.40 27.84 -13.24
CA ARG A 275 -18.74 29.20 -12.79
C ARG A 275 -19.66 29.93 -13.77
N LYS A 276 -19.46 29.71 -15.07
CA LYS A 276 -20.26 30.34 -16.12
C LYS A 276 -21.66 29.73 -16.17
N GLU A 277 -21.78 28.41 -16.03
CA GLU A 277 -23.07 27.70 -15.97
C GLU A 277 -23.88 28.14 -14.74
N LEU A 278 -23.22 28.36 -13.59
CA LEU A 278 -23.83 28.94 -12.40
C LEU A 278 -24.38 30.37 -12.62
N GLU A 279 -23.79 31.16 -13.51
CA GLU A 279 -24.25 32.50 -13.87
C GLU A 279 -25.38 32.48 -14.91
N GLU A 280 -25.32 31.56 -15.89
CA GLU A 280 -26.25 31.47 -17.01
C GLU A 280 -27.51 30.64 -16.68
N HIS A 281 -27.37 29.58 -15.89
CA HIS A 281 -28.40 28.55 -15.60
C HIS A 281 -28.56 28.23 -14.10
N PRO A 282 -28.71 29.23 -13.21
CA PRO A 282 -28.65 29.03 -11.76
C PRO A 282 -29.73 28.10 -11.17
N GLU A 283 -30.88 27.95 -11.84
CA GLU A 283 -31.93 27.03 -11.37
C GLU A 283 -31.65 25.58 -11.77
N GLU A 284 -30.98 25.35 -12.90
CA GLU A 284 -30.58 24.01 -13.37
C GLU A 284 -29.48 23.47 -12.44
N GLU A 285 -28.49 24.30 -12.10
CA GLU A 285 -27.41 23.93 -11.16
C GLU A 285 -27.90 23.62 -9.74
N ARG A 286 -29.00 24.25 -9.30
CA ARG A 286 -29.64 23.93 -8.00
C ARG A 286 -30.32 22.58 -8.04
N GLU A 287 -31.00 22.28 -9.14
CA GLU A 287 -31.63 20.98 -9.35
C GLU A 287 -30.56 19.88 -9.40
N GLU A 288 -29.46 20.11 -10.11
CA GLU A 288 -28.30 19.22 -10.19
C GLU A 288 -27.70 18.93 -8.82
N LEU A 289 -27.40 19.96 -8.02
CA LEU A 289 -26.87 19.79 -6.66
C LEU A 289 -27.85 19.04 -5.74
N SER A 290 -29.15 19.30 -5.86
CA SER A 290 -30.17 18.55 -5.13
C SER A 290 -30.16 17.07 -5.53
N LEU A 291 -30.04 16.76 -6.81
CA LEU A 291 -29.96 15.38 -7.31
C LEU A 291 -28.70 14.67 -6.79
N PHE A 292 -27.54 15.34 -6.74
CA PHE A 292 -26.33 14.78 -6.13
C PHE A 292 -26.54 14.39 -4.67
N TYR A 293 -27.18 15.25 -3.87
CA TYR A 293 -27.48 14.91 -2.47
C TYR A 293 -28.50 13.79 -2.35
N GLN A 294 -29.49 13.72 -3.24
CA GLN A 294 -30.43 12.61 -3.28
C GLN A 294 -29.75 11.27 -3.58
N LEU A 295 -28.79 11.26 -4.52
CA LEU A 295 -27.97 10.07 -4.81
C LEU A 295 -27.14 9.63 -3.60
N LYS A 296 -26.75 10.56 -2.74
CA LYS A 296 -26.08 10.28 -1.44
C LYS A 296 -27.04 9.83 -0.33
N GLY A 297 -28.33 9.67 -0.64
CA GLY A 297 -29.35 9.17 0.28
C GLY A 297 -30.03 10.27 1.11
N VAL A 298 -29.83 11.55 0.78
CA VAL A 298 -30.58 12.65 1.40
C VAL A 298 -32.00 12.67 0.83
N GLY A 299 -33.02 12.81 1.68
CA GLY A 299 -34.40 12.88 1.21
C GLY A 299 -34.63 14.12 0.34
N LYS A 300 -35.42 14.00 -0.75
CA LYS A 300 -35.67 15.07 -1.73
C LYS A 300 -35.90 16.45 -1.10
N ALA A 301 -36.83 16.55 -0.14
CA ALA A 301 -37.15 17.82 0.51
C ALA A 301 -35.95 18.47 1.23
N GLN A 302 -35.06 17.66 1.80
CA GLN A 302 -33.85 18.14 2.49
C GLN A 302 -32.73 18.48 1.51
N ALA A 303 -32.65 17.75 0.40
CA ALA A 303 -31.70 18.02 -0.68
C ALA A 303 -32.04 19.32 -1.40
N ASP A 304 -33.32 19.53 -1.73
CA ASP A 304 -33.82 20.78 -2.32
C ASP A 304 -33.53 21.97 -1.38
N GLU A 305 -33.84 21.83 -0.09
CA GLU A 305 -33.57 22.88 0.92
C GLU A 305 -32.06 23.20 1.05
N LEU A 306 -31.20 22.18 0.94
CA LEU A 306 -29.76 22.36 1.02
C LEU A 306 -29.21 23.06 -0.23
N ALA A 307 -29.66 22.65 -1.42
CA ALA A 307 -29.30 23.28 -2.68
C ALA A 307 -29.73 24.75 -2.72
N ASP A 308 -30.96 25.07 -2.29
CA ASP A 308 -31.44 26.46 -2.20
C ASP A 308 -30.57 27.31 -1.25
N ARG A 309 -30.21 26.74 -0.10
CA ARG A 309 -29.35 27.43 0.89
C ARG A 309 -27.94 27.66 0.36
N LEU A 310 -27.39 26.72 -0.40
CA LEU A 310 -26.07 26.87 -1.04
C LEU A 310 -26.15 27.84 -2.22
N GLY A 311 -27.22 27.84 -3.00
CA GLY A 311 -27.44 28.77 -4.11
C GLY A 311 -27.62 30.24 -3.72
N SER A 312 -27.83 30.54 -2.44
CA SER A 312 -27.70 31.89 -1.90
C SER A 312 -26.24 32.36 -1.69
N ARG A 313 -25.27 31.45 -1.87
CA ARG A 313 -23.82 31.67 -1.68
C ARG A 313 -23.04 31.12 -2.89
N PRO A 314 -22.81 31.92 -3.93
CA PRO A 314 -22.20 31.46 -5.19
C PRO A 314 -20.89 30.71 -5.01
N ASP A 315 -19.98 31.19 -4.14
CA ASP A 315 -18.70 30.52 -3.89
C ASP A 315 -18.85 29.14 -3.22
N ALA A 316 -19.86 28.97 -2.35
CA ALA A 316 -20.11 27.71 -1.66
C ALA A 316 -20.83 26.71 -2.57
N MET A 317 -21.72 27.20 -3.44
CA MET A 317 -22.37 26.37 -4.45
C MET A 317 -21.36 25.89 -5.50
N LEU A 318 -20.51 26.78 -6.00
CA LEU A 318 -19.40 26.43 -6.92
C LEU A 318 -18.46 25.39 -6.29
N GLN A 319 -18.08 25.55 -5.02
CA GLN A 319 -17.25 24.55 -4.34
C GLN A 319 -17.94 23.20 -4.20
N ALA A 320 -19.25 23.19 -3.94
CA ALA A 320 -20.02 21.96 -3.86
C ALA A 320 -20.08 21.25 -5.22
N LEU A 321 -20.54 21.93 -6.27
CA LEU A 321 -20.67 21.38 -7.63
C LEU A 321 -19.33 20.90 -8.18
N VAL A 322 -18.26 21.70 -8.07
CA VAL A 322 -16.89 21.28 -8.45
C VAL A 322 -16.47 20.00 -7.73
N SER A 323 -16.83 19.83 -6.45
CA SER A 323 -16.47 18.62 -5.70
C SER A 323 -17.33 17.41 -6.09
N GLU A 324 -18.59 17.63 -6.46
CA GLU A 324 -19.51 16.55 -6.86
C GLU A 324 -19.27 16.08 -8.30
N GLU A 325 -18.91 17.00 -9.20
CA GLU A 325 -18.77 16.74 -10.64
C GLU A 325 -17.35 16.41 -11.07
N LEU A 326 -16.35 17.08 -10.49
CA LEU A 326 -14.96 16.99 -10.95
C LEU A 326 -14.07 16.07 -10.07
N GLY A 327 -14.55 15.70 -8.87
CA GLY A 327 -13.90 14.76 -7.96
C GLY A 327 -12.89 15.36 -6.99
#